data_AF-A0A6M1Y315-F1
#
_entry.id   AF-A0A6M1Y315-F1
#
_cell.length_a   1.000
_cell.length_b   1.000
_cell.length_c   1.000
_cell.angle_alpha   90.00
_cell.angle_beta   90.00
_cell.angle_gamma   90.00
#
_symmetry.space_group_name_H-M   'P 1'
#
loop_
_entity.id
_entity.type
_entity.pdbx_description
1 polymer ?
#
loop_
_entity_poly.entity_id
_entity_poly.type
_entity_poly.pdbx_seq_one_letter_code
_entity_poly.pdbx_strand_id
1 'polypeptide(L)'
;NEVKRVMVALSEGDLTQKIQGNYQGDFKVLQEAVDDSIDKLNELITGIKGSADLINTAAKEIAAGNTNLSQRTEEQASSLEETASSMEELTSTVKQNADNARQA
;
A
#
# COMPACT_ATOMS: atom_id res chain seq x y z
N ASN A 1 2.68 42.57 -15.09
CA ASN A 1 3.00 41.43 -15.96
C ASN A 1 2.45 40.15 -15.37
N GLU A 2 1.18 39.86 -15.69
CA GLU A 2 0.40 38.68 -15.26
C GLU A 2 1.13 37.36 -15.55
N VAL A 3 1.66 37.23 -16.78
CA VAL A 3 2.41 36.04 -17.23
C VAL A 3 3.60 35.75 -16.33
N LYS A 4 4.36 36.79 -15.92
CA LYS A 4 5.50 36.62 -15.02
C LYS A 4 5.06 36.07 -13.66
N ARG A 5 3.93 36.55 -13.11
CA ARG A 5 3.38 36.07 -11.83
C ARG A 5 3.03 34.59 -11.91
N VAL A 6 2.31 34.19 -12.96
CA VAL A 6 1.90 32.80 -13.17
C VAL A 6 3.10 31.88 -13.42
N MET A 7 4.08 32.31 -14.21
CA MET A 7 5.30 31.51 -14.44
C MET A 7 6.14 31.32 -13.17
N VAL A 8 6.22 32.35 -12.31
CA VAL A 8 6.90 32.22 -11.00
C VAL A 8 6.14 31.24 -10.10
N ALA A 9 4.82 31.38 -9.99
CA ALA A 9 3.99 30.45 -9.23
C ALA A 9 4.12 29.00 -9.73
N LEU A 10 4.08 28.80 -11.05
CA LEU A 10 4.31 27.50 -11.69
C LEU A 10 5.69 26.93 -11.35
N SER A 11 6.75 27.75 -11.34
CA SER A 11 8.10 27.30 -10.96
C SER A 11 8.24 26.91 -9.49
N GLU A 12 7.37 27.46 -8.63
CA GLU A 12 7.25 27.10 -7.21
C GLU A 12 6.30 25.91 -6.99
N GLY A 13 5.68 25.38 -8.07
CA GLY A 13 4.75 24.27 -8.02
C GLY A 13 3.29 24.66 -7.74
N ASP A 14 2.97 25.96 -7.71
CA ASP A 14 1.60 26.44 -7.60
C ASP A 14 0.89 26.38 -8.96
N LEU A 15 0.16 25.27 -9.18
CA LEU A 15 -0.67 25.02 -10.36
C LEU A 15 -2.08 25.62 -10.25
N THR A 16 -2.36 26.45 -9.23
CA THR A 16 -3.69 27.04 -9.02
C THR A 16 -3.87 28.39 -9.71
N GLN A 17 -2.77 28.97 -10.22
CA GLN A 17 -2.78 30.27 -10.88
C GLN A 17 -3.10 30.14 -12.36
N LYS A 18 -3.95 31.04 -12.87
CA LYS A 18 -4.17 31.22 -14.31
C LYS A 18 -3.84 32.64 -14.73
N ILE A 19 -3.55 32.84 -16.01
CA ILE A 19 -3.32 34.17 -16.58
C ILE A 19 -4.67 34.88 -16.73
N GLN A 20 -4.88 35.96 -15.98
CA GLN A 20 -6.08 36.79 -16.09
C GLN A 20 -5.76 38.06 -16.89
N GLY A 21 -6.07 38.04 -18.18
CA GLY A 21 -5.89 39.22 -19.04
C GLY A 21 -6.56 39.03 -20.40
N ASN A 22 -6.85 40.16 -21.06
CA ASN A 22 -7.41 40.14 -22.41
C ASN A 22 -6.27 40.33 -23.41
N TYR A 23 -5.72 39.22 -23.89
CA TYR A 23 -4.64 39.20 -24.88
C TYR A 23 -5.19 38.93 -26.28
N GLN A 24 -4.44 39.37 -27.31
CA GLN A 24 -4.77 39.15 -28.72
C GLN A 24 -3.53 38.68 -29.48
N GLY A 25 -3.75 38.03 -30.63
CA GLY A 25 -2.68 37.47 -31.46
C GLY A 25 -1.82 36.46 -30.68
N ASP A 26 -0.51 36.52 -30.87
CA ASP A 26 0.45 35.56 -30.30
C ASP A 26 0.40 35.49 -28.76
N PHE A 27 0.10 36.62 -28.09
CA PHE A 27 -0.02 36.63 -26.63
C PHE A 27 -1.25 35.87 -26.12
N LYS A 28 -2.33 35.80 -26.91
CA LYS A 28 -3.49 34.97 -26.58
C LYS A 28 -3.14 33.49 -26.70
N VAL A 29 -2.43 33.11 -27.76
CA VAL A 29 -1.97 31.73 -27.95
C VAL A 29 -1.03 31.31 -26.82
N LEU A 30 -0.12 32.21 -26.40
CA LEU A 30 0.77 31.97 -25.26
C LEU A 30 -0.01 31.78 -23.96
N GLN A 31 -1.03 32.61 -23.71
CA GLN A 31 -1.91 32.47 -22.55
C GLN A 31 -2.58 31.10 -22.54
N GLU A 32 -3.24 30.72 -23.64
CA GLU A 32 -3.95 29.44 -23.76
C GLU A 32 -3.00 28.26 -23.55
N ALA A 33 -1.81 28.29 -24.18
CA ALA A 33 -0.82 27.22 -24.03
C ALA A 33 -0.29 27.07 -22.59
N VAL A 34 -0.13 28.18 -21.86
CA VAL A 34 0.25 28.18 -20.45
C VAL A 34 -0.86 27.60 -19.60
N ASP A 35 -2.09 28.10 -19.73
CA ASP A 35 -3.22 27.66 -18.93
C ASP A 35 -3.50 26.15 -19.17
N ASP A 36 -3.42 25.69 -20.42
CA ASP A 36 -3.53 24.26 -20.77
C ASP A 36 -2.40 23.41 -20.16
N SER A 37 -1.18 23.94 -20.10
CA SER A 37 -0.05 23.23 -19.50
C SER A 37 -0.23 23.07 -17.99
N ILE A 38 -0.75 24.12 -17.32
CA ILE A 38 -1.08 24.09 -15.89
C ILE A 38 -2.18 23.06 -15.62
N ASP A 39 -3.24 23.06 -16.44
CA ASP A 39 -4.34 22.11 -16.30
C ASP A 39 -3.88 20.65 -16.46
N LYS A 40 -3.05 20.36 -17.48
CA LYS A 40 -2.47 19.02 -17.68
C LYS A 40 -1.55 18.58 -16.56
N LEU A 41 -0.70 19.48 -16.05
CA LEU A 41 0.16 19.18 -14.90
C LEU A 41 -0.68 18.87 -13.66
N ASN A 42 -1.76 19.62 -13.43
CA ASN A 42 -2.65 19.41 -12.30
C ASN A 42 -3.39 18.08 -12.40
N GLU A 43 -3.85 17.70 -13.60
CA GLU A 43 -4.43 16.38 -13.89
C GLU A 43 -3.43 15.25 -13.58
N LEU A 44 -2.19 15.36 -14.06
CA LEU A 44 -1.13 14.38 -13.82
C LEU A 44 -0.83 14.22 -12.32
N ILE A 45 -0.68 15.33 -11.59
CA ILE A 45 -0.41 15.30 -10.15
C ILE A 45 -1.59 14.71 -9.38
N THR A 46 -2.81 15.04 -9.77
CA THR A 46 -4.03 14.46 -9.17
C THR A 46 -4.09 12.95 -9.42
N GLY A 47 -3.76 12.50 -10.63
CA GLY A 47 -3.65 11.08 -10.96
C GLY A 47 -2.60 10.35 -10.13
N ILE A 48 -1.40 10.92 -10.00
CA ILE A 48 -0.31 10.37 -9.17
C ILE A 48 -0.75 10.25 -7.71
N LYS A 49 -1.39 11.29 -7.16
CA LYS A 49 -1.93 11.26 -5.79
C LYS A 49 -2.95 10.14 -5.61
N GLY A 50 -3.88 9.99 -6.56
CA GLY A 50 -4.85 8.89 -6.54
C GLY A 50 -4.19 7.51 -6.57
N SER A 51 -3.17 7.32 -7.42
CA SER A 51 -2.40 6.06 -7.44
C SER A 51 -1.66 5.81 -6.13
N ALA A 52 -1.08 6.84 -5.52
CA ALA A 52 -0.40 6.72 -4.22
C ALA A 52 -1.38 6.34 -3.09
N ASP A 53 -2.59 6.91 -3.08
CA ASP A 53 -3.64 6.57 -2.12
C ASP A 53 -4.11 5.11 -2.27
N LEU A 54 -4.24 4.63 -3.51
CA LEU A 54 -4.55 3.22 -3.80
C LEU A 54 -3.44 2.28 -3.32
N ILE A 55 -2.18 2.59 -3.61
CA ILE A 55 -1.02 1.81 -3.15
C ILE A 55 -0.97 1.76 -1.62
N ASN A 56 -1.18 2.89 -0.95
CA ASN A 56 -1.20 2.97 0.51
C ASN A 56 -2.33 2.12 1.11
N THR A 57 -3.50 2.09 0.46
CA THR A 57 -4.62 1.24 0.88
C THR A 57 -4.29 -0.23 0.72
N ALA A 58 -3.78 -0.65 -0.45
CA ALA A 58 -3.36 -2.03 -0.69
C ALA A 58 -2.25 -2.49 0.27
N ALA A 59 -1.29 -1.62 0.58
CA ALA A 59 -0.23 -1.92 1.54
C ALA A 59 -0.77 -2.19 2.96
N LYS A 60 -1.79 -1.44 3.39
CA LYS A 60 -2.47 -1.66 4.68
C LYS A 60 -3.23 -3.00 4.70
N GLU A 61 -3.89 -3.35 3.60
CA GLU A 61 -4.57 -4.64 3.47
C GLU A 61 -3.58 -5.81 3.52
N ILE A 62 -2.44 -5.70 2.83
CA ILE A 62 -1.36 -6.70 2.89
C ILE A 62 -0.83 -6.85 4.32
N ALA A 63 -0.57 -5.73 5.01
CA ALA A 63 -0.07 -5.76 6.39
C ALA A 63 -1.05 -6.44 7.35
N ALA A 64 -2.35 -6.16 7.21
CA ALA A 64 -3.40 -6.81 7.98
C ALA A 64 -3.48 -8.32 7.66
N GLY A 65 -3.44 -8.68 6.37
CA GLY A 65 -3.43 -10.08 5.92
C GLY A 65 -2.22 -10.85 6.44
N ASN A 66 -1.04 -10.25 6.43
CA ASN A 66 0.19 -10.86 6.94
C ASN A 66 0.14 -11.07 8.46
N THR A 67 -0.47 -10.12 9.20
CA THR A 67 -0.68 -10.27 10.65
C THR A 67 -1.61 -11.45 10.95
N ASN A 68 -2.71 -11.59 10.21
CA ASN A 68 -3.62 -12.73 10.36
C ASN A 68 -2.95 -14.06 9.99
N LEU A 69 -2.14 -14.08 8.93
CA LEU A 69 -1.40 -15.28 8.52
C LEU A 69 -0.36 -15.69 9.57
N SER A 70 0.36 -14.73 10.15
CA SER A 70 1.32 -14.99 11.24
C SER A 70 0.61 -15.62 12.44
N GLN A 71 -0.51 -15.03 12.87
CA GLN A 71 -1.30 -15.56 13.98
C GLN A 71 -1.75 -17.01 13.72
N ARG A 72 -2.30 -17.29 12.53
CA ARG A 72 -2.72 -18.66 12.17
C ARG A 72 -1.56 -19.63 12.09
N THR A 73 -0.38 -19.17 11.68
CA THR A 73 0.84 -19.98 11.64
C THR A 73 1.31 -20.33 13.04
N GLU A 74 1.26 -19.37 13.97
CA GLU A 74 1.56 -19.58 15.40
C GLU A 74 0.56 -20.56 16.05
N GLU A 75 -0.75 -20.37 15.79
CA GLU A 75 -1.79 -21.29 16.25
C GLU A 75 -1.56 -22.72 15.73
N GLN A 76 -1.24 -22.87 14.45
CA GLN A 76 -0.97 -24.17 13.84
C GLN A 76 0.31 -24.82 14.41
N ALA A 77 1.36 -24.03 14.67
CA ALA A 77 2.57 -24.53 15.32
C ALA A 77 2.26 -25.06 16.73
N SER A 78 1.44 -24.33 17.50
CA SER A 78 0.99 -24.77 18.82
C SER A 78 0.17 -26.06 18.76
N SER A 79 -0.77 -26.18 17.82
CA SER A 79 -1.54 -27.43 17.64
C SER A 79 -0.65 -28.62 17.24
N LEU A 80 0.41 -28.38 16.47
CA LEU A 80 1.37 -29.41 16.08
C LEU A 80 2.22 -29.86 17.28
N GLU A 81 2.61 -28.93 18.15
CA GLU A 81 3.32 -29.22 19.40
C GLU A 81 2.46 -30.07 20.35
N GLU A 82 1.18 -29.73 20.51
CA GLU A 82 0.22 -30.53 21.29
C GLU A 82 0.03 -31.93 20.70
N THR A 83 -0.06 -32.04 19.38
CA THR A 83 -0.14 -33.34 18.68
C THR A 83 1.12 -34.17 18.91
N ALA A 84 2.31 -33.56 18.84
CA ALA A 84 3.57 -34.25 19.09
C ALA A 84 3.67 -34.76 20.54
N SER A 85 3.32 -33.91 21.53
CA SER A 85 3.25 -34.31 22.94
C SER A 85 2.28 -35.47 23.17
N SER A 86 1.11 -35.43 22.53
CA SER A 86 0.12 -36.52 22.60
C SER A 86 0.67 -37.82 22.01
N MET A 87 1.42 -37.75 20.91
CA MET A 87 2.07 -38.91 20.29
C MET A 87 3.19 -39.49 21.16
N GLU A 88 3.95 -38.65 21.88
CA GLU A 88 4.95 -39.12 22.86
C GLU A 88 4.30 -39.86 24.03
N GLU A 89 3.21 -39.34 24.58
CA GLU A 89 2.45 -39.99 25.65
C GLU A 89 1.84 -41.32 25.21
N LEU A 90 1.24 -41.36 24.01
CA LEU A 90 0.74 -42.58 23.40
C LEU A 90 1.85 -43.62 23.20
N THR A 91 3.01 -43.18 22.70
CA THR A 91 4.16 -44.07 22.49
C THR A 91 4.66 -44.65 23.82
N SER A 92 4.73 -43.81 24.87
CA SER A 92 5.09 -44.24 26.23
C SER A 92 4.10 -45.29 26.76
N THR A 93 2.80 -45.04 26.61
CA THR A 93 1.73 -45.96 27.02
C THR A 93 1.79 -47.30 26.28
N VAL A 94 2.02 -47.26 24.96
CA VAL A 94 2.18 -48.48 24.13
C VAL A 94 3.41 -49.28 24.58
N LYS A 95 4.53 -48.61 24.86
CA LYS A 95 5.74 -49.27 25.37
C LYS A 95 5.49 -49.94 26.73
N GLN A 96 4.84 -49.24 27.66
CA GLN A 96 4.49 -49.79 28.96
C GLN A 96 3.58 -51.03 28.83
N ASN A 97 2.58 -50.97 27.94
CA ASN A 97 1.71 -52.10 27.68
C ASN A 97 2.47 -53.31 27.09
N ALA A 98 3.42 -53.08 26.19
CA ALA A 98 4.24 -54.14 25.61
C ALA A 98 5.18 -54.79 26.66
N ASP A 99 5.77 -53.99 27.55
CA ASP A 99 6.62 -54.48 28.64
C ASP A 99 5.80 -55.31 29.65
N ASN A 100 4.60 -54.85 30.02
CA ASN A 100 3.68 -55.60 30.88
C ASN A 100 3.27 -56.95 30.25
N ALA A 101 2.96 -56.98 28.95
CA ALA A 101 2.58 -58.20 28.25
C ALA A 101 3.73 -59.23 28.15
N ARG A 102 5.00 -58.79 28.20
CA ARG A 102 6.16 -59.69 28.26
C ARG A 102 6.42 -60.29 29.64
N GLN A 103 5.96 -59.62 30.70
CA GLN A 103 6.15 -60.07 32.09
C GLN A 103 5.05 -61.03 32.57
N ALA A 104 3.92 -61.08 31.87
CA ALA A 104 2.80 -61.99 32.11
C ALA A 104 3.01 -63.36 31.46
#